data_AF-F8K403-F1
#
_entry.id   AF-F8K403-F1
#
_cell.length_a   1.000
_cell.length_b   1.000
_cell.length_c   1.000
_cell.angle_alpha   90.00
_cell.angle_beta   90.00
_cell.angle_gamma   90.00
#
_symmetry.space_group_name_H-M   'P 1'
#
loop_
_entity.id
_entity.type
_entity.pdbx_description
1 polymer ?
#
loop_
_entity_poly.entity_id
_entity_poly.type
_entity_poly.pdbx_seq_one_letter_code
_entity_poly.pdbx_strand_id
1 'polypeptide(L)'
;MPTTEEWLDRLGGVRQWSRNGERAAHKPLLLLYALGRYQREGEAAGLRFGEIEGELGRLLRDFGPARPTSATYPFHHLGSDPQVWEVWTNAGPGSPGAGARVLRESGATGRLAPGLRRALAAEPGLLDRAARLLLDANFAPSLHADICEAVGLDLDSAVVRQRGALQAELRRRDPAVRREILESYEYRCAFCGYGGMLDGSAVGVEAAHVRWWAFGGPDEVANGLCLCSLHHKLFDKGVLGLTEELRITVSRRFIARGEVARGQVVALAGRGLWGPQPGSDRVAGAYVQWHTTQVFRGEARTAVNA
;
A
#
# COMPACT_ATOMS: atom_id res chain seq x y z
N MET A 1 -12.80 -29.63 -3.68
CA MET A 1 -12.46 -28.26 -4.13
C MET A 1 -12.14 -27.47 -2.88
N PRO A 2 -11.07 -26.66 -2.86
CA PRO A 2 -10.76 -25.87 -1.67
C PRO A 2 -11.91 -24.94 -1.31
N THR A 3 -12.15 -24.72 -0.02
CA THR A 3 -13.16 -23.77 0.47
C THR A 3 -12.74 -22.33 0.18
N THR A 4 -13.67 -21.38 0.34
CA THR A 4 -13.30 -19.95 0.27
C THR A 4 -12.22 -19.61 1.29
N GLU A 5 -12.33 -20.10 2.54
CA GLU A 5 -11.38 -19.78 3.60
C GLU A 5 -9.99 -20.32 3.27
N GLU A 6 -9.88 -21.53 2.73
CA GLU A 6 -8.61 -22.10 2.28
C GLU A 6 -7.96 -21.27 1.15
N TRP A 7 -8.76 -20.69 0.25
CA TRP A 7 -8.25 -19.78 -0.78
C TRP A 7 -7.77 -18.45 -0.21
N LEU A 8 -8.52 -17.88 0.74
CA LEU A 8 -8.14 -16.64 1.42
C LEU A 8 -6.88 -16.84 2.25
N ASP A 9 -6.75 -17.93 2.99
CA ASP A 9 -5.54 -18.25 3.76
C ASP A 9 -4.32 -18.42 2.86
N ARG A 10 -4.48 -19.10 1.72
CA ARG A 10 -3.41 -19.26 0.73
C ARG A 10 -2.96 -17.92 0.14
N LEU A 11 -3.91 -17.07 -0.26
CA LEU A 11 -3.61 -15.72 -0.76
C LEU A 11 -3.02 -14.82 0.34
N GLY A 12 -3.47 -14.98 1.59
CA GLY A 12 -2.91 -14.32 2.76
C GLY A 12 -1.46 -14.74 3.04
N GLY A 13 -1.10 -16.00 2.78
CA GLY A 13 0.25 -16.53 2.89
C GLY A 13 1.27 -15.84 1.97
N VAL A 14 0.83 -15.16 0.91
CA VAL A 14 1.70 -14.33 0.06
C VAL A 14 2.35 -13.18 0.86
N ARG A 15 1.71 -12.74 1.96
CA ARG A 15 2.25 -11.76 2.93
C ARG A 15 3.53 -12.23 3.61
N GLN A 16 3.67 -13.53 3.91
CA GLN A 16 4.80 -14.07 4.69
C GLN A 16 6.16 -13.95 3.97
N TRP A 17 6.16 -13.54 2.70
CA TRP A 17 7.38 -13.37 1.91
C TRP A 17 8.10 -12.03 2.20
N SER A 18 7.55 -11.17 3.07
CA SER A 18 8.29 -10.08 3.71
C SER A 18 9.25 -10.63 4.78
N ARG A 19 10.51 -10.87 4.40
CA ARG A 19 11.56 -11.26 5.35
C ARG A 19 11.87 -10.09 6.30
N ASN A 20 11.91 -10.33 7.61
CA ASN A 20 12.40 -9.39 8.64
C ASN A 20 11.79 -7.97 8.66
N GLY A 21 10.49 -7.82 8.35
CA GLY A 21 9.81 -6.52 8.41
C GLY A 21 10.02 -5.61 7.20
N GLU A 22 10.67 -6.11 6.13
CA GLU A 22 10.83 -5.39 4.86
C GLU A 22 9.59 -5.51 3.96
N ARG A 23 9.17 -4.41 3.34
CA ARG A 23 8.04 -4.40 2.40
C ARG A 23 8.41 -5.08 1.08
N ALA A 24 7.58 -6.05 0.66
CA ALA A 24 7.68 -6.74 -0.63
C ALA A 24 6.38 -6.61 -1.44
N ALA A 25 6.18 -5.46 -2.08
CA ALA A 25 4.92 -5.14 -2.77
C ALA A 25 4.73 -5.87 -4.12
N HIS A 26 5.75 -6.52 -4.65
CA HIS A 26 5.77 -6.97 -6.04
C HIS A 26 4.84 -8.15 -6.35
N LYS A 27 4.71 -9.12 -5.44
CA LYS A 27 3.73 -10.21 -5.60
C LYS A 27 2.29 -9.74 -5.36
N PRO A 28 1.98 -9.00 -4.26
CA PRO A 28 0.64 -8.47 -4.05
C PRO A 28 0.15 -7.58 -5.20
N LEU A 29 0.98 -6.68 -5.73
CA LEU A 29 0.59 -5.84 -6.86
C LEU A 29 0.32 -6.65 -8.14
N LEU A 30 1.11 -7.69 -8.43
CA LEU A 30 0.85 -8.56 -9.57
C LEU A 30 -0.46 -9.35 -9.39
N LEU A 31 -0.73 -9.86 -8.19
CA LEU A 31 -1.99 -10.56 -7.91
C LEU A 31 -3.20 -9.64 -8.01
N LEU A 32 -3.12 -8.43 -7.45
CA LEU A 32 -4.18 -7.42 -7.58
C LEU A 32 -4.41 -7.05 -9.05
N TYR A 33 -3.34 -6.88 -9.83
CA TYR A 33 -3.43 -6.66 -11.27
C TYR A 33 -4.09 -7.84 -12.00
N ALA A 34 -3.73 -9.07 -11.65
CA ALA A 34 -4.34 -10.26 -12.22
C ALA A 34 -5.82 -10.41 -11.85
N LEU A 35 -6.22 -10.07 -10.62
CA LEU A 35 -7.62 -10.06 -10.19
C LEU A 35 -8.42 -9.01 -10.95
N GLY A 36 -7.88 -7.79 -11.15
CA GLY A 36 -8.54 -6.75 -11.95
C GLY A 36 -8.69 -7.17 -13.41
N ARG A 37 -7.65 -7.81 -13.98
CA ARG A 37 -7.72 -8.39 -15.31
C ARG A 37 -8.79 -9.48 -15.42
N TYR A 38 -8.83 -10.41 -14.46
CA TYR A 38 -9.84 -11.47 -14.40
C TYR A 38 -11.25 -10.91 -14.24
N GLN A 39 -11.45 -9.85 -13.44
CA GLN A 39 -12.75 -9.21 -13.27
C GLN A 39 -13.33 -8.71 -14.61
N ARG A 40 -12.47 -8.24 -15.52
CA ARG A 40 -12.88 -7.69 -16.83
C ARG A 40 -12.98 -8.75 -17.93
N GLU A 41 -12.07 -9.71 -17.93
CA GLU A 41 -11.88 -10.65 -19.06
C GLU A 41 -12.28 -12.11 -18.72
N GLY A 42 -12.60 -12.40 -17.46
CA GLY A 42 -12.99 -13.73 -16.98
C GLY A 42 -11.89 -14.79 -17.14
N GLU A 43 -12.29 -16.01 -17.45
CA GLU A 43 -11.40 -17.19 -17.57
C GLU A 43 -10.30 -17.05 -18.64
N ALA A 44 -10.50 -16.19 -19.65
CA ALA A 44 -9.52 -15.95 -20.70
C ALA A 44 -8.35 -15.04 -20.24
N ALA A 45 -8.50 -14.37 -19.09
CA ALA A 45 -7.54 -13.42 -18.58
C ALA A 45 -6.12 -14.00 -18.49
N GLY A 46 -5.17 -13.27 -19.07
CA GLY A 46 -3.75 -13.57 -18.95
C GLY A 46 -2.87 -12.34 -19.10
N LEU A 47 -1.70 -12.41 -18.50
CA LEU A 47 -0.76 -11.31 -18.41
C LEU A 47 0.50 -11.63 -19.20
N ARG A 48 0.56 -11.21 -20.47
CA ARG A 48 1.80 -11.34 -21.25
C ARG A 48 2.83 -10.37 -20.71
N PHE A 49 4.00 -10.88 -20.32
CA PHE A 49 5.01 -10.07 -19.63
C PHE A 49 5.43 -8.84 -20.43
N GLY A 50 5.70 -8.98 -21.72
CA GLY A 50 6.11 -7.86 -22.59
C GLY A 50 5.07 -6.74 -22.73
N GLU A 51 3.78 -7.04 -22.50
CA GLU A 51 2.69 -6.06 -22.57
C GLU A 51 2.52 -5.32 -21.23
N ILE A 52 2.73 -6.02 -20.11
CA ILE A 52 2.46 -5.47 -18.79
C ILE A 52 3.70 -4.99 -18.02
N GLU A 53 4.92 -5.25 -18.52
CA GLU A 53 6.18 -4.89 -17.85
C GLU A 53 6.23 -3.41 -17.47
N GLY A 54 5.83 -2.53 -18.39
CA GLY A 54 5.81 -1.08 -18.16
C GLY A 54 4.80 -0.65 -17.09
N GLU A 55 3.61 -1.25 -17.10
CA GLU A 55 2.53 -0.99 -16.13
C GLU A 55 2.88 -1.49 -14.73
N LEU A 56 3.37 -2.73 -14.63
CA LEU A 56 3.83 -3.28 -13.36
C LEU A 56 5.02 -2.48 -12.81
N GLY A 57 5.92 -2.02 -13.68
CA GLY A 57 6.98 -1.09 -13.33
C GLY A 57 6.47 0.24 -12.77
N ARG A 58 5.38 0.81 -13.33
CA ARG A 58 4.71 2.00 -12.78
C ARG A 58 4.12 1.72 -11.39
N LEU A 59 3.36 0.64 -11.24
CA LEU A 59 2.76 0.25 -9.95
C LEU A 59 3.82 0.07 -8.85
N LEU A 60 4.96 -0.56 -9.18
CA LEU A 60 6.07 -0.71 -8.24
C LEU A 60 6.71 0.63 -7.87
N ARG A 61 6.84 1.57 -8.82
CA ARG A 61 7.33 2.92 -8.52
C ARG A 61 6.36 3.76 -7.69
N ASP A 62 5.06 3.48 -7.76
CA ASP A 62 4.03 4.27 -7.08
C ASP A 62 3.65 3.71 -5.70
N PHE A 63 3.67 2.37 -5.57
CA PHE A 63 3.17 1.66 -4.37
C PHE A 63 4.20 0.70 -3.76
N GLY A 64 5.28 0.38 -4.47
CA GLY A 64 6.36 -0.48 -3.97
C GLY A 64 7.26 0.18 -2.93
N PRO A 65 8.20 -0.57 -2.35
CA PRO A 65 9.17 -0.04 -1.39
C PRO A 65 10.07 1.02 -2.04
N ALA A 66 10.80 1.79 -1.22
CA ALA A 66 11.70 2.84 -1.69
C ALA A 66 12.80 2.34 -2.64
N ARG A 67 13.27 1.09 -2.41
CA ARG A 67 14.30 0.44 -3.22
C ARG A 67 13.77 0.03 -4.61
N PRO A 68 14.58 0.18 -5.68
CA PRO A 68 14.24 -0.33 -7.00
C PRO A 68 13.92 -1.84 -6.92
N THR A 69 12.72 -2.22 -7.35
CA THR A 69 12.29 -3.62 -7.38
C THR A 69 11.92 -3.96 -8.82
N SER A 70 12.43 -5.07 -9.34
CA SER A 70 12.16 -5.51 -10.71
C SER A 70 10.76 -6.12 -10.84
N ALA A 71 10.07 -5.75 -11.92
CA ALA A 71 8.80 -6.35 -12.35
C ALA A 71 8.95 -7.81 -12.84
N THR A 72 10.17 -8.28 -13.09
CA THR A 72 10.44 -9.66 -13.57
C THR A 72 10.33 -10.71 -12.46
N TYR A 73 10.64 -10.30 -11.23
CA TYR A 73 10.74 -11.20 -10.08
C TYR A 73 9.40 -11.87 -9.70
N PRO A 74 8.25 -11.16 -9.69
CA PRO A 74 6.95 -11.77 -9.40
C PRO A 74 6.56 -12.91 -10.33
N PHE A 75 6.78 -12.78 -11.65
CA PHE A 75 6.38 -13.80 -12.63
C PHE A 75 7.06 -15.15 -12.37
N HIS A 76 8.35 -15.12 -12.05
CA HIS A 76 9.11 -16.32 -11.74
C HIS A 76 8.77 -16.87 -10.35
N HIS A 77 8.76 -16.02 -9.32
CA HIS A 77 8.63 -16.44 -7.92
C HIS A 77 7.20 -16.66 -7.43
N LEU A 78 6.17 -16.17 -8.12
CA LEU A 78 4.80 -16.64 -7.91
C LEU A 78 4.57 -18.01 -8.57
N GLY A 79 5.30 -18.32 -9.65
CA GLY A 79 5.28 -19.67 -10.25
C GLY A 79 5.74 -20.78 -9.32
N SER A 80 6.35 -20.45 -8.17
CA SER A 80 6.67 -21.40 -7.11
C SER A 80 5.44 -21.85 -6.30
N ASP A 81 4.30 -21.15 -6.40
CA ASP A 81 3.00 -21.58 -5.87
C ASP A 81 2.04 -21.88 -7.04
N PRO A 82 2.06 -23.11 -7.59
CA PRO A 82 1.25 -23.49 -8.75
C PRO A 82 -0.25 -23.51 -8.45
N GLN A 83 -0.64 -23.38 -7.18
CA GLN A 83 -2.05 -23.32 -6.80
C GLN A 83 -2.62 -21.91 -6.91
N VAL A 84 -1.79 -20.86 -6.93
CA VAL A 84 -2.22 -19.46 -7.07
C VAL A 84 -1.86 -18.90 -8.44
N TRP A 85 -0.71 -19.29 -9.00
CA TRP A 85 -0.17 -18.69 -10.22
C TRP A 85 0.38 -19.74 -11.18
N GLU A 86 0.09 -19.58 -12.46
CA GLU A 86 0.69 -20.38 -13.54
C GLU A 86 1.39 -19.47 -14.55
N VAL A 87 2.46 -19.98 -15.16
CA VAL A 87 3.19 -19.30 -16.24
C VAL A 87 3.27 -20.23 -17.43
N TRP A 88 3.00 -19.67 -18.60
CA TRP A 88 3.09 -20.34 -19.89
C TRP A 88 4.04 -19.57 -20.79
N THR A 89 4.74 -20.29 -21.67
CA THR A 89 5.58 -19.72 -22.73
C THR A 89 5.14 -20.30 -24.07
N ASN A 90 5.70 -19.79 -25.16
CA ASN A 90 5.51 -20.35 -26.49
C ASN A 90 5.98 -21.82 -26.58
N ALA A 91 6.88 -22.26 -25.70
CA ALA A 91 7.41 -23.63 -25.64
C ALA A 91 6.61 -24.55 -24.70
N GLY A 92 5.58 -24.05 -24.02
CA GLY A 92 4.76 -24.82 -23.07
C GLY A 92 4.74 -24.23 -21.66
N PRO A 93 4.21 -24.99 -20.67
CA PRO A 93 4.07 -24.54 -19.30
C PRO A 93 5.42 -24.41 -18.58
N GLY A 94 5.51 -23.45 -17.67
CA GLY A 94 6.69 -23.20 -16.83
C GLY A 94 7.26 -21.80 -17.02
N SER A 95 7.87 -21.27 -15.95
CA SER A 95 8.62 -20.02 -16.03
C SER A 95 9.97 -20.25 -16.71
N PRO A 96 10.37 -19.43 -17.69
CA PRO A 96 11.66 -19.55 -18.37
C PRO A 96 12.81 -18.89 -17.56
N GLY A 97 12.57 -18.53 -16.30
CA GLY A 97 13.49 -17.79 -15.44
C GLY A 97 13.08 -16.34 -15.19
N ALA A 98 13.89 -15.62 -14.40
CA ALA A 98 13.59 -14.25 -13.95
C ALA A 98 14.18 -13.13 -14.83
N GLY A 99 14.84 -13.47 -15.94
CA GLY A 99 15.45 -12.49 -16.84
C GLY A 99 14.41 -11.80 -17.72
N ALA A 100 14.35 -10.46 -17.71
CA ALA A 100 13.38 -9.67 -18.49
C ALA A 100 13.40 -10.02 -19.98
N ARG A 101 14.59 -10.13 -20.57
CA ARG A 101 14.77 -10.50 -21.98
C ARG A 101 14.16 -11.88 -22.27
N VAL A 102 14.47 -12.86 -21.43
CA VAL A 102 13.99 -14.24 -21.57
C VAL A 102 12.46 -14.32 -21.42
N LEU A 103 11.87 -13.59 -20.47
CA LEU A 103 10.42 -13.50 -20.32
C LEU A 103 9.75 -12.87 -21.54
N ARG A 104 10.35 -11.85 -22.15
CA ARG A 104 9.83 -11.20 -23.37
C ARG A 104 9.91 -12.12 -24.59
N GLU A 105 11.09 -12.68 -24.85
CA GLU A 105 11.36 -13.49 -26.06
C GLU A 105 10.60 -14.82 -26.05
N SER A 106 10.39 -15.42 -24.88
CA SER A 106 9.62 -16.67 -24.75
C SER A 106 8.10 -16.49 -24.82
N GLY A 107 7.60 -15.24 -24.88
CA GLY A 107 6.16 -14.95 -24.82
C GLY A 107 5.53 -15.28 -23.47
N ALA A 108 6.31 -15.19 -22.38
CA ALA A 108 5.86 -15.57 -21.05
C ALA A 108 4.54 -14.87 -20.68
N THR A 109 3.54 -15.67 -20.33
CA THR A 109 2.19 -15.24 -19.97
C THR A 109 1.83 -15.84 -18.63
N GLY A 110 1.58 -14.98 -17.65
CA GLY A 110 1.17 -15.37 -16.31
C GLY A 110 -0.35 -15.35 -16.16
N ARG A 111 -0.92 -16.28 -15.41
CA ARG A 111 -2.36 -16.35 -15.13
C ARG A 111 -2.61 -16.78 -13.68
N LEU A 112 -3.76 -16.42 -13.15
CA LEU A 112 -4.28 -17.06 -11.94
C LEU A 112 -4.44 -18.56 -12.23
N ALA A 113 -4.01 -19.40 -11.29
CA ALA A 113 -4.04 -20.84 -11.45
C ALA A 113 -5.47 -21.34 -11.75
N PRO A 114 -5.64 -22.43 -12.52
CA PRO A 114 -6.97 -22.90 -12.95
C PRO A 114 -7.92 -23.20 -11.78
N GLY A 115 -7.39 -23.69 -10.65
CA GLY A 115 -8.18 -23.93 -9.46
C GLY A 115 -8.75 -22.65 -8.84
N LEU A 116 -7.95 -21.60 -8.79
CA LEU A 116 -8.36 -20.29 -8.28
C LEU A 116 -9.37 -19.63 -9.20
N ARG A 117 -9.15 -19.68 -10.52
CA ARG A 117 -10.11 -19.15 -11.51
C ARG A 117 -11.48 -19.81 -11.39
N ARG A 118 -11.53 -21.15 -11.33
CA ARG A 118 -12.79 -21.89 -11.08
C ARG A 118 -13.47 -21.47 -9.78
N ALA A 119 -12.70 -21.25 -8.71
CA ALA A 119 -13.26 -20.80 -7.44
C ALA A 119 -13.81 -19.36 -7.53
N LEU A 120 -13.10 -18.45 -8.22
CA LEU A 120 -13.57 -17.08 -8.47
C LEU A 120 -14.87 -17.05 -9.30
N ALA A 121 -15.00 -17.96 -10.28
CA ALA A 121 -16.22 -18.11 -11.06
C ALA A 121 -17.39 -18.71 -10.25
N ALA A 122 -17.09 -19.65 -9.35
CA ALA A 122 -18.11 -20.37 -8.58
C ALA A 122 -18.63 -19.60 -7.35
N GLU A 123 -17.80 -18.75 -6.74
CA GLU A 123 -18.08 -18.09 -5.47
C GLU A 123 -18.14 -16.56 -5.62
N PRO A 124 -19.35 -15.99 -5.82
CA PRO A 124 -19.55 -14.55 -5.83
C PRO A 124 -18.96 -13.88 -4.58
N GLY A 125 -18.13 -12.85 -4.79
CA GLY A 125 -17.46 -12.11 -3.71
C GLY A 125 -16.18 -12.74 -3.17
N LEU A 126 -15.71 -13.88 -3.70
CA LEU A 126 -14.34 -14.35 -3.41
C LEU A 126 -13.30 -13.36 -3.93
N LEU A 127 -13.50 -12.81 -5.14
CA LEU A 127 -12.60 -11.81 -5.74
C LEU A 127 -12.41 -10.61 -4.83
N ASP A 128 -13.51 -9.99 -4.40
CA ASP A 128 -13.45 -8.78 -3.58
C ASP A 128 -12.81 -9.06 -2.21
N ARG A 129 -13.11 -10.21 -1.60
CA ARG A 129 -12.48 -10.63 -0.33
C ARG A 129 -10.99 -10.87 -0.50
N ALA A 130 -10.57 -11.52 -1.58
CA ALA A 130 -9.17 -11.74 -1.92
C ALA A 130 -8.42 -10.42 -2.15
N ALA A 131 -9.02 -9.50 -2.91
CA ALA A 131 -8.44 -8.18 -3.17
C ALA A 131 -8.28 -7.37 -1.87
N ARG A 132 -9.33 -7.30 -1.03
CA ARG A 132 -9.26 -6.61 0.28
C ARG A 132 -8.23 -7.23 1.20
N LEU A 133 -8.17 -8.57 1.26
CA LEU A 133 -7.14 -9.26 2.04
C LEU A 133 -5.72 -8.87 1.59
N LEU A 134 -5.46 -8.87 0.27
CA LEU A 134 -4.18 -8.47 -0.29
C LEU A 134 -3.85 -7.00 0.01
N LEU A 135 -4.85 -6.12 -0.07
CA LEU A 135 -4.70 -4.70 0.23
C LEU A 135 -4.36 -4.46 1.70
N ASP A 136 -5.17 -4.99 2.62
CA ASP A 136 -4.97 -4.86 4.07
C ASP A 136 -3.64 -5.44 4.53
N ALA A 137 -3.25 -6.59 3.97
CA ALA A 137 -2.05 -7.30 4.37
C ALA A 137 -0.75 -6.63 3.91
N ASN A 138 -0.79 -5.73 2.92
CA ASN A 138 0.42 -5.26 2.24
C ASN A 138 0.52 -3.74 2.06
N PHE A 139 -0.57 -2.98 2.22
CA PHE A 139 -0.61 -1.55 1.95
C PHE A 139 -1.37 -0.78 3.02
N ALA A 140 -0.95 0.46 3.27
CA ALA A 140 -1.72 1.37 4.12
C ALA A 140 -3.13 1.61 3.54
N PRO A 141 -4.18 1.69 4.38
CA PRO A 141 -5.55 1.90 3.94
C PRO A 141 -5.75 3.13 3.04
N SER A 142 -4.99 4.21 3.30
CA SER A 142 -5.05 5.43 2.49
C SER A 142 -4.67 5.19 1.02
N LEU A 143 -3.97 4.09 0.70
CA LEU A 143 -3.51 3.76 -0.65
C LEU A 143 -4.47 2.84 -1.41
N HIS A 144 -5.45 2.23 -0.75
CA HIS A 144 -6.23 1.14 -1.33
C HIS A 144 -7.02 1.57 -2.58
N ALA A 145 -7.68 2.73 -2.52
CA ALA A 145 -8.46 3.25 -3.65
C ALA A 145 -7.60 3.48 -4.90
N ASP A 146 -6.46 4.17 -4.75
CA ASP A 146 -5.53 4.40 -5.88
C ASP A 146 -4.99 3.09 -6.46
N ILE A 147 -4.72 2.09 -5.62
CA ILE A 147 -4.23 0.79 -6.08
C ILE A 147 -5.33 0.11 -6.90
N CYS A 148 -6.58 0.10 -6.42
CA CYS A 148 -7.71 -0.48 -7.12
C CYS A 148 -7.92 0.19 -8.49
N GLU A 149 -7.90 1.51 -8.53
CA GLU A 149 -7.98 2.29 -9.77
C GLU A 149 -6.84 1.92 -10.74
N ALA A 150 -5.60 1.92 -10.25
CA ALA A 150 -4.42 1.66 -11.07
C ALA A 150 -4.35 0.22 -11.64
N VAL A 151 -5.00 -0.75 -10.99
CA VAL A 151 -5.10 -2.13 -11.47
C VAL A 151 -6.42 -2.45 -12.17
N GLY A 152 -7.33 -1.46 -12.22
CA GLY A 152 -8.68 -1.60 -12.78
C GLY A 152 -9.53 -2.63 -12.04
N LEU A 153 -9.44 -2.65 -10.71
CA LEU A 153 -10.30 -3.42 -9.82
C LEU A 153 -11.45 -2.54 -9.35
N ASP A 154 -12.67 -3.03 -9.51
CA ASP A 154 -13.87 -2.43 -8.94
C ASP A 154 -14.32 -3.26 -7.73
N LEU A 155 -14.26 -2.68 -6.53
CA LEU A 155 -14.65 -3.34 -5.27
C LEU A 155 -15.97 -2.80 -4.70
N ASP A 156 -16.75 -2.05 -5.49
CA ASP A 156 -17.98 -1.36 -5.07
C ASP A 156 -19.24 -2.23 -5.07
N SER A 157 -19.11 -3.56 -4.98
CA SER A 157 -20.29 -4.42 -4.80
C SER A 157 -20.92 -4.20 -3.41
N ALA A 158 -22.24 -3.96 -3.37
CA ALA A 158 -22.98 -3.61 -2.15
C ALA A 158 -22.87 -4.66 -1.02
N VAL A 159 -22.74 -5.94 -1.40
CA VAL A 159 -22.61 -7.09 -0.49
C VAL A 159 -21.25 -7.10 0.21
N VAL A 160 -20.21 -6.59 -0.45
CA VAL A 160 -18.84 -6.59 0.06
C VAL A 160 -18.52 -5.30 0.82
N ARG A 161 -19.18 -4.18 0.51
CA ARG A 161 -19.13 -2.97 1.37
C ARG A 161 -19.49 -3.28 2.84
N GLN A 162 -20.52 -4.09 3.08
CA GLN A 162 -20.92 -4.47 4.44
C GLN A 162 -19.89 -5.36 5.16
N ARG A 163 -19.27 -6.34 4.47
CA ARG A 163 -18.25 -7.22 5.07
C ARG A 163 -16.87 -6.57 5.18
N GLY A 164 -16.48 -5.71 4.23
CA GLY A 164 -15.23 -4.95 4.25
C GLY A 164 -15.23 -3.88 5.35
N ALA A 165 -16.36 -3.22 5.58
CA ALA A 165 -16.55 -2.35 6.73
C ALA A 165 -16.44 -3.15 8.05
N LEU A 166 -17.10 -4.31 8.14
CA LEU A 166 -17.04 -5.17 9.32
C LEU A 166 -15.62 -5.74 9.58
N GLN A 167 -14.85 -6.08 8.55
CA GLN A 167 -13.47 -6.56 8.72
C GLN A 167 -12.47 -5.45 9.02
N ALA A 168 -12.64 -4.26 8.44
CA ALA A 168 -11.91 -3.06 8.85
C ALA A 168 -12.26 -2.63 10.28
N GLU A 169 -13.50 -2.89 10.73
CA GLU A 169 -13.96 -2.72 12.10
C GLU A 169 -13.51 -3.84 13.05
N LEU A 170 -13.26 -5.06 12.58
CA LEU A 170 -12.77 -6.17 13.42
C LEU A 170 -11.23 -6.18 13.55
N ARG A 171 -10.51 -5.66 12.57
CA ARG A 171 -9.06 -5.34 12.65
C ARG A 171 -8.83 -3.92 13.20
N ARG A 172 -9.77 -3.46 14.02
CA ARG A 172 -9.97 -2.08 14.48
C ARG A 172 -8.67 -1.48 15.00
N ARG A 173 -8.24 -0.40 14.36
CA ARG A 173 -7.54 0.68 15.07
C ARG A 173 -8.32 0.91 16.35
N ASP A 174 -7.71 0.74 17.51
CA ASP A 174 -8.42 0.97 18.77
C ASP A 174 -9.03 2.39 18.72
N PRO A 175 -10.37 2.52 18.74
CA PRO A 175 -11.01 3.83 18.69
C PRO A 175 -10.55 4.75 19.83
N ALA A 176 -10.12 4.18 20.96
CA ALA A 176 -9.53 4.92 22.07
C ALA A 176 -8.16 5.50 21.68
N VAL A 177 -7.23 4.68 21.17
CA VAL A 177 -5.91 5.14 20.72
C VAL A 177 -6.03 6.16 19.58
N ARG A 178 -6.94 5.93 18.63
CA ARG A 178 -7.23 6.91 17.57
C ARG A 178 -7.60 8.27 18.18
N ARG A 179 -8.52 8.27 19.15
CA ARG A 179 -8.98 9.50 19.81
C ARG A 179 -7.82 10.16 20.56
N GLU A 180 -7.04 9.39 21.29
CA GLU A 180 -5.88 9.87 22.05
C GLU A 180 -4.82 10.51 21.13
N ILE A 181 -4.53 9.92 19.96
CA ILE A 181 -3.69 10.53 18.94
C ILE A 181 -4.28 11.85 18.45
N LEU A 182 -5.59 11.91 18.15
CA LEU A 182 -6.18 13.16 17.69
C LEU A 182 -6.16 14.26 18.77
N GLU A 183 -6.49 13.91 20.02
CA GLU A 183 -6.52 14.82 21.16
C GLU A 183 -5.14 15.33 21.55
N SER A 184 -4.13 14.44 21.56
CA SER A 184 -2.74 14.81 21.86
C SER A 184 -2.19 15.86 20.90
N TYR A 185 -2.65 15.91 19.65
CA TYR A 185 -2.28 16.96 18.69
C TYR A 185 -3.34 18.06 18.57
N GLU A 186 -4.30 18.15 19.49
CA GLU A 186 -5.35 19.16 19.50
C GLU A 186 -6.17 19.19 18.19
N TYR A 187 -6.40 18.01 17.59
CA TYR A 187 -7.06 17.84 16.28
C TYR A 187 -6.38 18.64 15.15
N ARG A 188 -5.06 18.86 15.27
CA ARG A 188 -4.25 19.62 14.32
C ARG A 188 -3.25 18.74 13.60
N CYS A 189 -3.13 18.93 12.29
CA CYS A 189 -2.13 18.26 11.47
C CYS A 189 -0.72 18.58 11.96
N ALA A 190 0.02 17.54 12.31
CA ALA A 190 1.39 17.60 12.82
C ALA A 190 2.38 18.22 11.82
N PHE A 191 2.05 18.23 10.52
CA PHE A 191 2.90 18.79 9.47
C PHE A 191 2.62 20.25 9.13
N CYS A 192 1.36 20.62 8.94
CA CYS A 192 1.00 21.95 8.44
C CYS A 192 0.20 22.82 9.40
N GLY A 193 -0.27 22.26 10.51
CA GLY A 193 -1.09 23.00 11.46
C GLY A 193 -2.57 23.12 11.07
N TYR A 194 -3.03 22.46 10.01
CA TYR A 194 -4.47 22.44 9.66
C TYR A 194 -5.29 21.74 10.75
N GLY A 195 -6.33 22.42 11.26
CA GLY A 195 -7.28 21.90 12.25
C GLY A 195 -8.69 22.40 11.96
N GLY A 196 -9.27 21.93 10.84
CA GLY A 196 -10.62 22.34 10.44
C GLY A 196 -11.69 21.70 11.33
N MET A 197 -12.70 22.50 11.70
CA MET A 197 -13.83 22.07 12.54
C MET A 197 -15.15 22.47 11.87
N LEU A 198 -16.16 21.60 11.96
CA LEU A 198 -17.54 21.89 11.59
C LEU A 198 -18.45 21.37 12.70
N ASP A 199 -19.22 22.26 13.34
CA ASP A 199 -20.16 21.92 14.41
C ASP A 199 -19.54 21.04 15.52
N GLY A 200 -18.31 21.36 15.93
CA GLY A 200 -17.57 20.63 16.95
C GLY A 200 -16.93 19.32 16.48
N SER A 201 -17.11 18.94 15.22
CA SER A 201 -16.49 17.76 14.61
C SER A 201 -15.26 18.15 13.79
N ALA A 202 -14.15 17.43 13.98
CA ALA A 202 -12.94 17.67 13.20
C ALA A 202 -13.13 17.20 11.75
N VAL A 203 -12.74 18.04 10.79
CA VAL A 203 -12.93 17.81 9.34
C VAL A 203 -11.58 17.69 8.66
N GLY A 204 -11.33 16.54 8.03
CA GLY A 204 -10.14 16.31 7.21
C GLY A 204 -8.87 16.10 8.02
N VAL A 205 -8.96 15.67 9.28
CA VAL A 205 -7.84 15.22 10.13
C VAL A 205 -8.04 13.78 10.58
N GLU A 206 -6.94 13.03 10.62
CA GLU A 206 -6.93 11.59 10.79
C GLU A 206 -5.73 11.15 11.64
N ALA A 207 -5.91 10.09 12.44
CA ALA A 207 -4.78 9.40 13.05
C ALA A 207 -4.08 8.54 11.98
N ALA A 208 -2.81 8.82 11.75
CA ALA A 208 -1.94 8.12 10.82
C ALA A 208 -0.89 7.32 11.60
N HIS A 209 -0.66 6.08 11.20
CA HIS A 209 0.40 5.27 11.78
C HIS A 209 1.72 5.53 11.07
N VAL A 210 2.79 5.75 11.86
CA VAL A 210 4.14 5.95 11.35
C VAL A 210 4.69 4.64 10.79
N ARG A 211 4.61 3.56 11.58
CA ARG A 211 4.80 2.19 11.12
C ARG A 211 3.46 1.58 10.75
N TRP A 212 3.35 1.07 9.53
CA TRP A 212 2.10 0.48 9.05
C TRP A 212 1.75 -0.79 9.81
N TRP A 213 0.47 -0.92 10.15
CA TRP A 213 -0.11 -2.11 10.79
C TRP A 213 0.17 -3.40 10.00
N ALA A 214 0.09 -3.33 8.67
CA ALA A 214 0.39 -4.44 7.77
C ALA A 214 1.82 -5.01 7.97
N PHE A 215 2.72 -4.25 8.58
CA PHE A 215 4.10 -4.61 8.89
C PHE A 215 4.41 -4.54 10.39
N GLY A 216 3.42 -4.79 11.24
CA GLY A 216 3.58 -4.91 12.70
C GLY A 216 3.73 -3.58 13.43
N GLY A 217 3.17 -2.49 12.89
CA GLY A 217 2.99 -1.26 13.64
C GLY A 217 1.91 -1.42 14.71
N PRO A 218 2.21 -1.13 15.99
CA PRO A 218 1.22 -1.20 17.06
C PRO A 218 0.26 -0.02 17.02
N ASP A 219 -0.94 -0.22 17.58
CA ASP A 219 -1.88 0.85 17.85
C ASP A 219 -1.50 1.50 19.19
N GLU A 220 -0.60 2.49 19.15
CA GLU A 220 -0.18 3.27 20.32
C GLU A 220 0.12 4.72 19.93
N VAL A 221 0.06 5.65 20.88
CA VAL A 221 0.32 7.08 20.63
C VAL A 221 1.72 7.32 20.08
N ALA A 222 2.72 6.60 20.58
CA ALA A 222 4.09 6.69 20.10
C ALA A 222 4.28 6.23 18.64
N ASN A 223 3.32 5.51 18.05
CA ASN A 223 3.29 5.17 16.62
C ASN A 223 2.32 6.06 15.82
N GLY A 224 1.75 7.10 16.43
CA GLY A 224 0.67 7.91 15.89
C GLY A 224 1.03 9.35 15.57
N LEU A 225 0.53 9.84 14.45
CA LEU A 225 0.50 11.26 14.09
C LEU A 225 -0.94 11.69 13.79
N CYS A 226 -1.35 12.87 14.25
CA CYS A 226 -2.53 13.53 13.69
C CYS A 226 -2.14 14.22 12.38
N LEU A 227 -2.71 13.84 11.24
CA LEU A 227 -2.40 14.41 9.93
C LEU A 227 -3.68 14.80 9.20
N CYS A 228 -3.65 15.88 8.41
CA CYS A 228 -4.75 16.16 7.50
C CYS A 228 -4.77 15.13 6.36
N SER A 229 -5.91 14.91 5.72
CA SER A 229 -6.06 13.85 4.70
C SER A 229 -5.05 13.96 3.55
N LEU A 230 -4.68 15.18 3.14
CA LEU A 230 -3.62 15.42 2.15
C LEU A 230 -2.26 14.93 2.66
N HIS A 231 -1.85 15.36 3.86
CA HIS A 231 -0.54 15.03 4.41
C HIS A 231 -0.43 13.57 4.84
N HIS A 232 -1.51 12.97 5.31
CA HIS A 232 -1.59 11.53 5.56
C HIS A 232 -1.32 10.74 4.28
N LYS A 233 -2.00 11.09 3.18
CA LYS A 233 -1.77 10.45 1.88
C LYS A 233 -0.34 10.62 1.38
N LEU A 234 0.21 11.83 1.48
CA LEU A 234 1.58 12.11 1.06
C LEU A 234 2.61 11.38 1.94
N PHE A 235 2.35 11.22 3.22
CA PHE A 235 3.18 10.46 4.15
C PHE A 235 3.19 8.97 3.81
N ASP A 236 2.03 8.36 3.55
CA ASP A 236 1.92 6.95 3.15
C ASP A 236 2.45 6.69 1.72
N LYS A 237 2.39 7.68 0.83
CA LYS A 237 3.04 7.61 -0.48
C LYS A 237 4.58 7.75 -0.39
N GLY A 238 5.11 8.16 0.76
CA GLY A 238 6.54 8.40 0.98
C GLY A 238 7.04 9.72 0.39
N VAL A 239 6.15 10.68 0.15
CA VAL A 239 6.51 12.05 -0.23
C VAL A 239 6.99 12.83 0.98
N LEU A 240 6.31 12.66 2.13
CA LEU A 240 6.68 13.27 3.40
C LEU A 240 7.21 12.20 4.35
N GLY A 241 8.13 12.59 5.21
CA GLY A 241 8.72 11.75 6.25
C GLY A 241 9.22 12.59 7.43
N LEU A 242 9.95 11.96 8.33
CA LEU A 242 10.55 12.60 9.50
C LEU A 242 12.01 12.17 9.68
N THR A 243 12.83 13.07 10.23
CA THR A 243 14.13 12.70 10.82
C THR A 243 13.95 12.23 12.26
N GLU A 244 15.00 11.67 12.87
CA GLU A 244 14.99 11.26 14.28
C GLU A 244 14.73 12.44 15.24
N GLU A 245 15.13 13.65 14.84
CA GLU A 245 14.85 14.91 15.55
C GLU A 245 13.46 15.49 15.25
N LEU A 246 12.57 14.70 14.63
CA LEU A 246 11.21 15.07 14.25
C LEU A 246 11.16 16.31 13.34
N ARG A 247 12.14 16.42 12.43
CA ARG A 247 12.11 17.42 11.33
C ARG A 247 11.45 16.80 10.11
N ILE A 248 10.57 17.55 9.46
CA ILE A 248 9.82 17.08 8.30
C ILE A 248 10.76 16.94 7.11
N THR A 249 10.78 15.77 6.47
CA THR A 249 11.50 15.53 5.22
C THR A 249 10.53 15.51 4.05
N VAL A 250 10.99 16.04 2.90
CA VAL A 250 10.21 16.06 1.65
C VAL A 250 11.03 15.39 0.58
N SER A 251 10.47 14.39 -0.10
CA SER A 251 11.13 13.69 -1.20
C SER A 251 11.49 14.64 -2.36
N ARG A 252 12.71 14.50 -2.90
CA ARG A 252 13.12 15.17 -4.16
C ARG A 252 12.31 14.69 -5.36
N ARG A 253 11.68 13.50 -5.28
CA ARG A 253 10.82 12.96 -6.35
C ARG A 253 9.47 13.66 -6.44
N PHE A 254 9.03 14.35 -5.38
CA PHE A 254 7.79 15.14 -5.45
C PHE A 254 8.02 16.42 -6.26
N ILE A 255 7.30 16.58 -7.37
CA ILE A 255 7.41 17.77 -8.22
C ILE A 255 6.22 18.70 -7.94
N ALA A 256 6.47 19.78 -7.23
CA ALA A 256 5.44 20.78 -6.93
C ALA A 256 5.16 21.66 -8.16
N ARG A 257 3.96 21.51 -8.73
CA ARG A 257 3.42 22.41 -9.75
C ARG A 257 2.43 23.38 -9.10
N GLY A 258 2.63 24.67 -9.30
CA GLY A 258 1.81 25.73 -8.67
C GLY A 258 2.23 26.09 -7.24
N GLU A 259 1.75 27.22 -6.75
CA GLU A 259 2.10 27.77 -5.44
C GLU A 259 1.56 26.93 -4.29
N VAL A 260 0.32 26.42 -4.42
CA VAL A 260 -0.32 25.60 -3.38
C VAL A 260 0.51 24.35 -3.07
N ALA A 261 0.97 23.61 -4.10
CA ALA A 261 1.81 22.44 -3.89
C ALA A 261 3.18 22.79 -3.27
N ARG A 262 3.74 23.96 -3.60
CA ARG A 262 4.99 24.44 -2.99
C ARG A 262 4.79 24.79 -1.52
N GLY A 263 3.77 25.58 -1.20
CA GLY A 263 3.48 26.02 0.17
C GLY A 263 3.02 24.88 1.08
N GLN A 264 2.18 23.97 0.58
CA GLN A 264 1.63 22.87 1.38
C GLN A 264 2.59 21.69 1.54
N VAL A 265 3.60 21.53 0.68
CA VAL A 265 4.47 20.34 0.70
C VAL A 265 5.95 20.71 0.73
N VAL A 266 6.44 21.43 -0.28
CA VAL A 266 7.89 21.72 -0.40
C VAL A 266 8.38 22.61 0.74
N ALA A 267 7.59 23.61 1.13
CA ALA A 267 7.95 24.54 2.21
C ALA A 267 8.01 23.87 3.59
N LEU A 268 7.52 22.64 3.74
CA LEU A 268 7.62 21.87 4.98
C LEU A 268 9.02 21.31 5.22
N ALA A 269 9.87 21.21 4.19
CA ALA A 269 11.20 20.61 4.31
C ALA A 269 12.03 21.28 5.41
N GLY A 270 12.47 20.48 6.39
CA GLY A 270 13.27 20.92 7.53
C GLY A 270 12.49 21.59 8.67
N ARG A 271 11.18 21.84 8.53
CA ARG A 271 10.36 22.38 9.62
C ARG A 271 10.26 21.37 10.75
N GLY A 272 10.12 21.86 11.98
CA GLY A 272 9.78 21.01 13.12
C GLY A 272 8.35 20.49 13.00
N LEU A 273 8.12 19.27 13.44
CA LEU A 273 6.78 18.74 13.66
C LEU A 273 6.03 19.62 14.68
N TRP A 274 4.76 19.91 14.44
CA TRP A 274 3.87 20.31 15.52
C TRP A 274 3.73 19.12 16.46
N GLY A 275 4.39 19.20 17.61
CA GLY A 275 4.40 18.12 18.58
C GLY A 275 3.03 17.92 19.21
N PRO A 276 2.83 16.75 19.83
CA PRO A 276 1.69 16.59 20.73
C PRO A 276 1.85 17.52 21.94
N GLN A 277 0.74 17.75 22.65
CA GLN A 277 0.68 18.56 23.86
C GLN A 277 1.70 18.06 24.90
N PRO A 278 2.24 18.96 25.74
CA PRO A 278 3.13 18.56 26.83
C PRO A 278 2.52 17.45 27.70
N GLY A 279 3.28 16.40 27.96
CA GLY A 279 2.83 15.25 28.73
C GLY A 279 2.29 14.08 27.91
N SER A 280 2.03 14.27 26.60
CA SER A 280 1.73 13.16 25.69
C SER A 280 3.00 12.55 25.09
N ASP A 281 2.95 11.26 24.78
CA ASP A 281 4.04 10.56 24.10
C ASP A 281 4.33 11.17 22.73
N ARG A 282 5.61 11.34 22.43
CA ARG A 282 6.07 11.71 21.08
C ARG A 282 6.21 10.46 20.23
N VAL A 283 6.20 10.65 18.92
CA VAL A 283 6.51 9.56 17.99
C VAL A 283 7.89 8.97 18.30
N ALA A 284 7.94 7.66 18.50
CA ALA A 284 9.19 6.97 18.80
C ALA A 284 10.10 6.88 17.57
N GLY A 285 11.40 7.08 17.78
CA GLY A 285 12.41 7.05 16.72
C GLY A 285 12.45 5.74 15.93
N ALA A 286 12.15 4.60 16.57
CA ALA A 286 12.10 3.30 15.89
C ALA A 286 11.05 3.24 14.76
N TYR A 287 9.90 3.89 14.94
CA TYR A 287 8.86 3.95 13.89
C TYR A 287 9.24 4.94 12.80
N VAL A 288 9.85 6.07 13.15
CA VAL A 288 10.40 7.02 12.18
C VAL A 288 11.46 6.34 11.30
N GLN A 289 12.37 5.57 11.89
CA GLN A 289 13.38 4.81 11.17
C GLN A 289 12.76 3.76 10.23
N TRP A 290 11.73 3.05 10.70
CA TRP A 290 10.97 2.12 9.85
C TRP A 290 10.34 2.85 8.66
N HIS A 291 9.65 3.97 8.89
CA HIS A 291 9.00 4.74 7.81
C HIS A 291 10.03 5.25 6.80
N THR A 292 11.14 5.82 7.29
CA THR A 292 12.26 6.31 6.47
C THR A 292 12.80 5.21 5.57
N THR A 293 12.94 3.99 6.07
CA THR A 293 13.51 2.87 5.32
C THR A 293 12.49 2.22 4.36
N GLN A 294 11.23 2.12 4.78
CA GLN A 294 10.23 1.29 4.12
C GLN A 294 9.26 2.08 3.23
N VAL A 295 9.03 3.35 3.53
CA VAL A 295 7.98 4.17 2.91
C VAL A 295 8.55 5.40 2.21
N PHE A 296 9.40 6.20 2.88
CA PHE A 296 9.95 7.42 2.32
C PHE A 296 10.71 7.18 1.01
N ARG A 297 10.45 7.98 -0.02
CA ARG A 297 10.94 7.72 -1.39
C ARG A 297 12.10 8.64 -1.77
N GLY A 298 13.26 8.06 -2.05
CA GLY A 298 14.41 8.79 -2.58
C GLY A 298 15.05 9.71 -1.56
N GLU A 299 15.82 10.69 -2.02
CA GLU A 299 16.53 11.62 -1.15
C GLU A 299 15.62 12.74 -0.64
N ALA A 300 15.88 13.21 0.58
CA ALA A 300 15.24 14.40 1.12
C ALA A 300 15.73 15.68 0.41
N ARG A 301 14.82 16.63 0.22
CA ARG A 301 15.14 17.99 -0.19
C ARG A 301 15.94 18.66 0.91
N THR A 302 16.95 19.45 0.52
CA THR A 302 17.61 20.36 1.46
C THR A 302 16.57 21.38 1.93
N ALA A 303 16.54 21.65 3.23
CA ALA A 303 15.70 22.72 3.75
C ALA A 303 16.09 24.02 3.05
N VAL A 304 15.11 24.75 2.53
CA VAL A 304 15.36 26.13 2.12
C VAL A 304 15.45 26.90 3.43
N ASN A 305 16.66 27.36 3.79
CA ASN A 305 16.80 28.27 4.92
C ASN A 305 15.85 29.45 4.66
N ALA A 306 14.84 29.59 5.51
CA ALA A 306 13.96 30.75 5.53
C ALA A 306 14.65 31.90 6.25
#